data_AF-A0A0G1DKZ6-F1
#
_entry.id   AF-A0A0G1DKZ6-F1
#
_cell.length_a   1.000
_cell.length_b   1.000
_cell.length_c   1.000
_cell.angle_alpha   90.00
_cell.angle_beta   90.00
_cell.angle_gamma   90.00
#
_symmetry.space_group_name_H-M   'P 1'
#
loop_
_entity.id
_entity.type
_entity.pdbx_description
1 polymer ?
#
loop_
_entity_poly.entity_id
_entity_poly.type
_entity_poly.pdbx_seq_one_letter_code
_entity_poly.pdbx_strand_id
1 'polypeptide(L)'
;MNNQLTATHHTLDFNLLPPDKFAQIGHWLAEDTGEYRTVDYYEGSGDKGRDVIGITHDEDLDYFQCKKYKDITFGVLKTELDKIAGYIKTGEIDRPRRICFVISSPASPDARDKAKAYAQSVDLPTPDFWGPVVLDKKVKTNNQALKNFFNISEEEEHLPQIDVDGLIAGSNQETRFTIINTGDVPAIECSWEIKGFAWGSYPGQPKNFTLAPQEKKELRIAMEHDFMKKNQIRELRLHFEFRNGKGSWFFSERLFKIQLVPSQAFYRIHPEPGDYIAVQPLTKFTIDEIESRPPTGLNVTTSVKYTFQKETRYLEIQVSRTLQEGIWRFSTDELNYALKELAERKIFQMIRTGDFEDKFVVNSYLKPTQETGFEAYKELRDSI
;
A
#
# COMPACT_ATOMS: atom_id res chain seq x y z
N MET A 1 16.22 17.75 -24.90
CA MET A 1 14.84 18.02 -24.43
C MET A 1 14.22 16.69 -24.10
N ASN A 2 13.93 16.42 -22.82
CA ASN A 2 12.94 15.45 -22.33
C ASN A 2 12.99 15.51 -20.80
N ASN A 3 12.17 16.39 -20.21
CA ASN A 3 12.05 16.60 -18.77
C ASN A 3 10.58 16.74 -18.39
N GLN A 4 9.75 15.79 -18.84
CA GLN A 4 8.29 15.77 -18.53
C GLN A 4 7.77 14.35 -18.28
N LEU A 5 8.54 13.50 -17.58
CA LEU A 5 8.16 12.11 -17.26
C LEU A 5 8.01 11.84 -15.75
N THR A 6 7.75 12.84 -14.91
CA THR A 6 7.65 12.67 -13.44
C THR A 6 6.31 13.13 -12.86
N ALA A 7 5.26 13.21 -13.68
CA ALA A 7 3.96 13.75 -13.26
C ALA A 7 2.99 12.71 -12.70
N THR A 8 3.45 11.57 -12.20
CA THR A 8 2.66 10.74 -11.27
C THR A 8 3.08 11.09 -9.84
N HIS A 9 2.31 11.95 -9.18
CA HIS A 9 2.50 12.38 -7.78
C HIS A 9 2.41 11.24 -6.73
N HIS A 10 2.23 9.99 -7.16
CA HIS A 10 2.03 8.83 -6.28
C HIS A 10 3.37 8.28 -5.79
N THR A 11 3.63 8.31 -4.48
CA THR A 11 4.85 7.71 -3.90
C THR A 11 4.70 6.20 -3.79
N LEU A 12 5.68 5.43 -4.25
CA LEU A 12 5.73 3.97 -4.06
C LEU A 12 5.68 3.63 -2.57
N ASP A 13 4.79 2.73 -2.17
CA ASP A 13 4.71 2.29 -0.77
C ASP A 13 5.68 1.14 -0.51
N PHE A 14 6.87 1.51 -0.04
CA PHE A 14 7.92 0.57 0.31
C PHE A 14 7.58 -0.31 1.53
N ASN A 15 6.57 0.02 2.34
CA ASN A 15 6.19 -0.78 3.50
C ASN A 15 5.45 -2.06 3.12
N LEU A 16 4.77 -2.07 1.96
CA LEU A 16 4.05 -3.22 1.42
C LEU A 16 4.98 -4.33 0.89
N LEU A 17 6.27 -4.02 0.66
CA LEU A 17 7.23 -5.02 0.21
C LEU A 17 7.61 -5.96 1.35
N PRO A 18 7.78 -7.27 1.10
CA PRO A 18 8.41 -8.18 2.04
C PRO A 18 9.78 -7.65 2.55
N PRO A 19 10.17 -7.87 3.83
CA PRO A 19 11.43 -7.32 4.37
C PRO A 19 12.68 -7.69 3.57
N ASP A 20 12.76 -8.93 3.11
CA ASP A 20 13.78 -9.45 2.19
C ASP A 20 13.77 -8.71 0.85
N LYS A 21 12.59 -8.51 0.27
CA LYS A 21 12.44 -7.72 -0.96
C LYS A 21 12.85 -6.25 -0.79
N PHE A 22 12.62 -5.67 0.38
CA PHE A 22 13.06 -4.30 0.67
C PHE A 22 14.58 -4.20 0.77
N ALA A 23 15.25 -5.19 1.39
CA ALA A 23 16.71 -5.22 1.42
C ALA A 23 17.32 -5.43 0.02
N GLN A 24 16.69 -6.27 -0.81
CA GLN A 24 17.04 -6.44 -2.22
C GLN A 24 16.95 -5.14 -3.03
N ILE A 25 16.02 -4.22 -2.70
CA ILE A 25 16.01 -2.88 -3.31
C ILE A 25 17.29 -2.12 -2.98
N GLY A 26 17.77 -2.19 -1.73
CA GLY A 26 19.02 -1.54 -1.33
C GLY A 26 20.22 -2.06 -2.11
N HIS A 27 20.32 -3.39 -2.27
CA HIS A 27 21.35 -4.06 -3.07
C HIS A 27 21.31 -3.59 -4.52
N TRP A 28 20.15 -3.71 -5.13
CA TRP A 28 19.93 -3.35 -6.52
C TRP A 28 20.21 -1.86 -6.79
N LEU A 29 19.77 -0.97 -5.90
CA LEU A 29 20.03 0.47 -6.02
C LEU A 29 21.51 0.83 -5.85
N ALA A 30 22.26 0.08 -5.06
CA ALA A 30 23.70 0.24 -4.97
C ALA A 30 24.37 -0.17 -6.28
N GLU A 31 23.99 -1.30 -6.88
CA GLU A 31 24.50 -1.74 -8.20
C GLU A 31 24.21 -0.70 -9.30
N ASP A 32 22.99 -0.18 -9.35
CA ASP A 32 22.53 0.78 -10.37
C ASP A 32 23.31 2.12 -10.35
N THR A 33 24.00 2.45 -9.24
CA THR A 33 24.83 3.67 -9.17
C THR A 33 26.01 3.65 -10.14
N GLY A 34 26.52 2.46 -10.49
CA GLY A 34 27.76 2.30 -11.25
C GLY A 34 29.03 2.76 -10.51
N GLU A 35 28.94 3.11 -9.21
CA GLU A 35 30.07 3.56 -8.39
C GLU A 35 30.93 2.38 -7.89
N TYR A 36 30.42 1.15 -7.96
CA TYR A 36 31.00 -0.02 -7.30
C TYR A 36 31.54 -1.06 -8.27
N ARG A 37 32.70 -1.62 -7.93
CA ARG A 37 33.28 -2.80 -8.59
C ARG A 37 32.44 -4.04 -8.30
N THR A 38 32.02 -4.21 -7.05
CA THR A 38 31.15 -5.30 -6.59
C THR A 38 30.21 -4.80 -5.51
N VAL A 39 29.00 -5.35 -5.48
CA VAL A 39 28.02 -5.10 -4.43
C VAL A 39 27.60 -6.43 -3.83
N ASP A 40 27.97 -6.65 -2.57
CA ASP A 40 27.67 -7.87 -1.83
C ASP A 40 26.40 -7.68 -0.99
N TYR A 41 25.55 -8.71 -0.99
CA TYR A 41 24.30 -8.74 -0.23
C TYR A 41 24.35 -9.87 0.81
N TYR A 42 24.00 -9.55 2.04
CA TYR A 42 24.06 -10.49 3.16
C TYR A 42 22.64 -10.76 3.68
N GLU A 43 22.26 -12.05 3.74
CA GLU A 43 21.00 -12.50 4.34
C GLU A 43 21.26 -13.32 5.62
N GLY A 44 20.52 -13.02 6.70
CA GLY A 44 20.39 -13.87 7.88
C GLY A 44 21.22 -13.50 9.11
N SER A 45 21.08 -14.30 10.18
CA SER A 45 21.76 -14.08 11.46
C SER A 45 23.26 -14.37 11.32
N GLY A 46 24.07 -13.33 11.15
CA GLY A 46 25.50 -13.45 10.86
C GLY A 46 26.06 -12.32 9.97
N ASP A 47 25.18 -11.47 9.44
CA ASP A 47 25.49 -10.25 8.68
C ASP A 47 26.46 -9.28 9.39
N LYS A 48 26.59 -9.39 10.72
CA LYS A 48 27.33 -8.47 11.59
C LYS A 48 26.84 -7.03 11.41
N GLY A 49 25.53 -6.88 11.22
CA GLY A 49 24.88 -5.60 10.95
C GLY A 49 25.36 -4.97 9.65
N ARG A 50 25.45 -5.72 8.55
CA ARG A 50 25.74 -5.24 7.19
C ARG A 50 24.73 -5.88 6.25
N ASP A 51 23.75 -5.11 5.79
CA ASP A 51 22.74 -5.66 4.88
C ASP A 51 23.29 -5.73 3.45
N VAL A 52 23.97 -4.66 3.00
CA VAL A 52 24.62 -4.56 1.68
C VAL A 52 25.96 -3.84 1.82
N ILE A 53 26.97 -4.30 1.09
CA ILE A 53 28.31 -3.68 1.02
C ILE A 53 28.63 -3.35 -0.44
N GLY A 54 28.88 -2.08 -0.73
CA GLY A 54 29.47 -1.67 -1.99
C GLY A 54 30.98 -1.56 -1.86
N ILE A 55 31.72 -2.23 -2.74
CA ILE A 55 33.18 -2.13 -2.84
C ILE A 55 33.50 -1.28 -4.06
N THR A 56 34.12 -0.12 -3.85
CA THR A 56 34.50 0.79 -4.94
C THR A 56 35.67 0.23 -5.75
N HIS A 57 35.97 0.86 -6.89
CA HIS A 57 37.14 0.49 -7.69
C HIS A 57 38.48 0.74 -6.98
N ASP A 58 38.50 1.60 -5.96
CA ASP A 58 39.66 1.89 -5.12
C ASP A 58 39.69 1.02 -3.85
N GLU A 59 38.86 -0.03 -3.79
CA GLU A 59 38.69 -0.96 -2.66
C GLU A 59 38.15 -0.34 -1.36
N ASP A 60 37.66 0.91 -1.40
CA ASP A 60 36.91 1.49 -0.30
C ASP A 60 35.54 0.81 -0.13
N LEU A 61 35.06 0.76 1.12
CA LEU A 61 33.82 0.11 1.50
C LEU A 61 32.70 1.11 1.84
N ASP A 62 31.53 0.91 1.25
CA ASP A 62 30.31 1.61 1.62
C ASP A 62 29.29 0.62 2.19
N TYR A 63 28.75 0.93 3.37
CA TYR A 63 27.76 0.09 4.03
C TYR A 63 26.36 0.66 3.86
N PHE A 64 25.43 -0.17 3.41
CA PHE A 64 24.02 0.18 3.34
C PHE A 64 23.23 -0.63 4.38
N GLN A 65 22.46 0.08 5.19
CA GLN A 65 21.61 -0.47 6.23
C GLN A 65 20.14 -0.32 5.83
N CYS A 66 19.52 -1.44 5.49
CA CYS A 66 18.15 -1.54 5.01
C CYS A 66 17.20 -1.76 6.18
N LYS A 67 16.42 -0.75 6.55
CA LYS A 67 15.49 -0.82 7.70
C LYS A 67 14.05 -0.53 7.27
N LYS A 68 13.23 -1.58 7.28
CA LYS A 68 11.79 -1.52 7.03
C LYS A 68 11.01 -1.40 8.33
N TYR A 69 10.73 -0.17 8.76
CA TYR A 69 9.88 0.11 9.93
C TYR A 69 8.91 1.23 9.60
N LYS A 70 7.72 1.19 10.22
CA LYS A 70 6.72 2.27 10.11
C LYS A 70 7.26 3.60 10.64
N ASP A 71 8.01 3.53 11.75
CA ASP A 71 8.63 4.70 12.39
C ASP A 71 10.13 4.48 12.55
N ILE A 72 10.93 5.35 11.91
CA ILE A 72 12.39 5.33 12.03
C ILE A 72 12.80 6.34 13.10
N THR A 73 13.08 5.83 14.30
CA THR A 73 13.52 6.64 15.43
C THR A 73 15.05 6.67 15.54
N PHE A 74 15.58 7.63 16.30
CA PHE A 74 17.01 7.66 16.63
C PHE A 74 17.48 6.36 17.30
N GLY A 75 16.66 5.73 18.15
CA GLY A 75 17.03 4.47 18.82
C GLY A 75 17.31 3.32 17.84
N VAL A 76 16.52 3.24 16.76
CA VAL A 76 16.73 2.26 15.68
C VAL A 76 18.06 2.54 14.98
N LEU A 77 18.28 3.79 14.55
CA LEU A 77 19.51 4.19 13.86
C LEU A 77 20.76 3.98 14.73
N LYS A 78 20.68 4.35 16.01
CA LYS A 78 21.75 4.18 17.00
C LYS A 78 22.14 2.71 17.17
N THR A 79 21.14 1.83 17.26
CA THR A 79 21.39 0.38 17.42
C THR A 79 22.21 -0.18 16.27
N GLU A 80 21.93 0.25 15.03
CA GLU A 80 22.70 -0.20 13.87
C GLU A 80 24.12 0.40 13.85
N LEU A 81 24.27 1.68 14.22
CA LEU A 81 25.60 2.29 14.36
C LEU A 81 26.44 1.62 15.46
N ASP A 82 25.81 1.23 16.58
CA ASP A 82 26.47 0.52 17.68
C ASP A 82 27.02 -0.84 17.24
N LYS A 83 26.25 -1.57 16.41
CA LYS A 83 26.71 -2.85 15.83
C LYS A 83 27.95 -2.63 14.97
N ILE A 84 27.88 -1.70 14.01
CA ILE A 84 28.99 -1.40 13.10
C ILE A 84 30.23 -0.98 13.88
N ALA A 85 30.10 -0.02 14.80
CA ALA A 85 31.22 0.43 15.63
C ALA A 85 31.80 -0.70 16.50
N GLY A 86 30.93 -1.55 17.05
CA GLY A 86 31.33 -2.72 17.82
C GLY A 86 32.19 -3.70 17.03
N TYR A 87 31.75 -4.06 15.82
CA TYR A 87 32.48 -5.00 14.95
C TYR A 87 33.76 -4.42 14.36
N ILE A 88 33.82 -3.11 14.10
CA ILE A 88 35.09 -2.44 13.72
C ILE A 88 36.07 -2.52 14.88
N LYS A 89 35.60 -2.27 16.11
CA LYS A 89 36.45 -2.31 17.31
C LYS A 89 37.00 -3.72 17.58
N THR A 90 36.25 -4.78 17.27
CA THR A 90 36.74 -6.17 17.38
C THR A 90 37.62 -6.60 16.20
N GLY A 91 37.75 -5.78 15.16
CA GLY A 91 38.48 -6.10 13.94
C GLY A 91 37.77 -7.14 13.06
N GLU A 92 36.48 -7.35 13.28
CA GLU A 92 35.69 -8.33 12.53
C GLU A 92 35.20 -7.79 11.18
N ILE A 93 35.13 -6.47 11.05
CA ILE A 93 34.80 -5.76 9.81
C ILE A 93 35.70 -4.53 9.67
N ASP A 94 35.95 -4.12 8.43
CA ASP A 94 36.72 -2.93 8.12
C ASP A 94 35.89 -1.65 8.31
N ARG A 95 36.58 -0.52 8.46
CA ARG A 95 35.92 0.77 8.58
C ARG A 95 35.35 1.21 7.21
N PRO A 96 34.06 1.56 7.12
CA PRO A 96 33.51 2.05 5.87
C PRO A 96 33.91 3.50 5.60
N ARG A 97 34.02 3.84 4.32
CA ARG A 97 34.09 5.20 3.80
C ARG A 97 32.75 5.92 3.95
N ARG A 98 31.65 5.23 3.67
CA ARG A 98 30.27 5.74 3.78
C ARG A 98 29.35 4.76 4.49
N ILE A 99 28.39 5.30 5.26
CA ILE A 99 27.23 4.56 5.76
C ILE A 99 25.97 5.20 5.17
N CYS A 100 25.07 4.39 4.61
CA CYS A 100 23.79 4.86 4.09
C CYS A 100 22.64 4.07 4.72
N PHE A 101 21.70 4.76 5.33
CA PHE A 101 20.45 4.16 5.79
C PHE A 101 19.42 4.17 4.67
N VAL A 102 19.05 2.98 4.19
CA VAL A 102 17.95 2.74 3.25
C VAL A 102 16.69 2.45 4.06
N ILE A 103 15.73 3.38 4.08
CA ILE A 103 14.61 3.33 5.04
C ILE A 103 13.25 3.45 4.35
N SER A 104 12.31 2.59 4.75
CA SER A 104 10.96 2.51 4.14
C SER A 104 10.02 3.62 4.60
N SER A 105 10.37 4.33 5.67
CA SER A 105 9.61 5.44 6.24
C SER A 105 10.53 6.60 6.56
N PRO A 106 10.05 7.86 6.53
CA PRO A 106 10.90 9.02 6.76
C PRO A 106 11.36 9.07 8.22
N ALA A 107 12.67 9.18 8.44
CA ALA A 107 13.22 9.55 9.73
C ALA A 107 12.99 11.05 9.98
N SER A 108 12.61 11.43 11.20
CA SER A 108 12.46 12.85 11.55
C SER A 108 13.80 13.61 11.41
N PRO A 109 13.78 14.92 11.12
CA PRO A 109 15.00 15.72 11.09
C PRO A 109 15.87 15.55 12.35
N ASP A 110 15.25 15.63 13.53
CA ASP A 110 15.90 15.42 14.82
C ASP A 110 16.56 14.02 14.94
N ALA A 111 15.88 12.96 14.50
CA ALA A 111 16.44 11.61 14.52
C ALA A 111 17.67 11.48 13.62
N ARG A 112 17.64 12.10 12.43
CA ARG A 112 18.78 12.12 11.50
C ARG A 112 19.95 12.91 12.06
N ASP A 113 19.70 14.08 12.63
CA ASP A 113 20.75 14.94 13.19
C ASP A 113 21.42 14.26 14.39
N LYS A 114 20.64 13.63 15.27
CA LYS A 114 21.17 12.82 16.38
C LYS A 114 21.97 11.62 15.89
N ALA A 115 21.51 10.90 14.87
CA ALA A 115 22.25 9.79 14.30
C ALA A 115 23.59 10.24 13.70
N LYS A 116 23.63 11.39 13.01
CA LYS A 116 24.87 11.98 12.48
C LYS A 116 25.85 12.38 13.57
N ALA A 117 25.38 13.10 14.59
CA ALA A 117 26.20 13.47 15.73
C ALA A 117 26.72 12.23 16.48
N TYR A 118 25.87 11.21 16.63
CA TYR A 118 26.25 9.97 17.28
C TYR A 118 27.33 9.21 16.50
N ALA A 119 27.16 9.04 15.18
CA ALA A 119 28.15 8.39 14.33
C ALA A 119 29.54 9.04 14.47
N GLN A 120 29.60 10.36 14.46
CA GLN A 120 30.86 11.09 14.68
C GLN A 120 31.44 10.83 16.08
N SER A 121 30.60 10.75 17.12
CA SER A 121 31.05 10.49 18.50
C SER A 121 31.64 9.09 18.71
N VAL A 122 31.24 8.12 17.88
CA VAL A 122 31.78 6.75 17.90
C VAL A 122 32.79 6.50 16.78
N ASP A 123 33.31 7.58 16.18
CA ASP A 123 34.27 7.54 15.09
C ASP A 123 33.78 6.69 13.91
N LEU A 124 32.61 7.02 13.37
CA LEU A 124 32.07 6.49 12.12
C LEU A 124 31.85 7.63 11.11
N PRO A 125 31.85 7.35 9.79
CA PRO A 125 31.48 8.36 8.80
C PRO A 125 30.06 8.87 9.04
N THR A 126 29.80 10.11 8.61
CA THR A 126 28.47 10.71 8.76
C THR A 126 27.48 9.95 7.87
N PRO A 127 26.36 9.41 8.41
CA PRO A 127 25.44 8.60 7.64
C PRO A 127 24.60 9.44 6.66
N ASP A 128 24.39 8.87 5.48
CA ASP A 128 23.43 9.30 4.48
C ASP A 128 22.08 8.58 4.67
N PHE A 129 21.03 9.13 4.06
CA PHE A 129 19.66 8.61 4.19
C PHE A 129 18.97 8.54 2.83
N TRP A 130 18.63 7.33 2.41
CA TRP A 130 17.70 7.08 1.32
C TRP A 130 16.33 6.77 1.92
N GLY A 131 15.58 7.84 2.22
CA GLY A 131 14.19 7.74 2.65
C GLY A 131 13.19 7.63 1.48
N PRO A 132 11.89 7.52 1.76
CA PRO A 132 10.88 7.16 0.75
C PRO A 132 10.89 8.03 -0.49
N VAL A 133 11.07 9.35 -0.36
CA VAL A 133 11.12 10.28 -1.50
C VAL A 133 12.35 10.03 -2.39
N VAL A 134 13.50 9.71 -1.77
CA VAL A 134 14.74 9.41 -2.51
C VAL A 134 14.62 8.04 -3.18
N LEU A 135 14.06 7.06 -2.47
CA LEU A 135 13.83 5.72 -3.01
C LEU A 135 12.83 5.76 -4.16
N ASP A 136 11.70 6.44 -4.01
CA ASP A 136 10.68 6.63 -5.05
C ASP A 136 11.31 7.18 -6.32
N LYS A 137 12.07 8.26 -6.19
CA LYS A 137 12.78 8.86 -7.32
C LYS A 137 13.75 7.89 -7.98
N LYS A 138 14.56 7.17 -7.20
CA LYS A 138 15.56 6.24 -7.74
C LYS A 138 14.93 5.02 -8.40
N VAL A 139 13.87 4.46 -7.81
CA VAL A 139 13.17 3.29 -8.37
C VAL A 139 12.40 3.67 -9.62
N LYS A 140 11.69 4.81 -9.64
CA LYS A 140 10.93 5.25 -10.82
C LYS A 140 11.82 5.58 -12.02
N THR A 141 13.07 5.96 -11.80
CA THR A 141 14.02 6.14 -12.91
C THR A 141 14.49 4.82 -13.51
N ASN A 142 14.10 3.67 -12.94
CA ASN A 142 14.49 2.36 -13.45
C ASN A 142 13.29 1.38 -13.57
N ASN A 143 12.90 1.12 -14.82
CA ASN A 143 11.78 0.24 -15.16
C ASN A 143 11.95 -1.20 -14.70
N GLN A 144 13.19 -1.70 -14.62
CA GLN A 144 13.44 -3.05 -14.15
C GLN A 144 13.16 -3.17 -12.66
N ALA A 145 13.45 -2.13 -11.87
CA ALA A 145 13.12 -2.07 -10.46
C ALA A 145 11.60 -1.98 -10.23
N LEU A 146 10.91 -1.10 -10.96
CA LEU A 146 9.44 -1.03 -10.94
C LEU A 146 8.79 -2.40 -11.21
N LYS A 147 9.27 -3.11 -12.23
CA LYS A 147 8.77 -4.43 -12.58
C LYS A 147 9.11 -5.49 -11.54
N ASN A 148 10.37 -5.56 -11.09
CA ASN A 148 10.83 -6.63 -10.20
C ASN A 148 10.29 -6.52 -8.78
N PHE A 149 10.07 -5.30 -8.28
CA PHE A 149 9.69 -5.08 -6.89
C PHE A 149 8.22 -4.70 -6.72
N PHE A 150 7.66 -3.94 -7.66
CA PHE A 150 6.29 -3.44 -7.57
C PHE A 150 5.35 -4.11 -8.57
N ASN A 151 5.88 -4.94 -9.48
CA ASN A 151 5.16 -5.48 -10.63
C ASN A 151 4.56 -4.38 -11.51
N ILE A 152 5.16 -3.19 -11.49
CA ILE A 152 4.76 -2.05 -12.31
C ILE A 152 5.56 -2.09 -13.60
N SER A 153 4.89 -2.17 -14.74
CA SER A 153 5.53 -2.05 -16.05
C SER A 153 5.42 -0.61 -16.56
N GLU A 154 6.29 -0.18 -17.49
CA GLU A 154 6.14 1.13 -18.17
C GLU A 154 4.74 1.30 -18.80
N GLU A 155 4.10 0.20 -19.18
CA GLU A 155 2.73 0.26 -19.69
C GLU A 155 1.74 0.79 -18.65
N GLU A 156 2.01 0.61 -17.35
CA GLU A 156 1.15 1.04 -16.25
C GLU A 156 1.25 2.55 -15.94
N GLU A 157 2.41 3.18 -16.18
CA GLU A 157 2.55 4.64 -16.01
C GLU A 157 1.74 5.42 -17.05
N HIS A 158 1.55 4.86 -18.23
CA HIS A 158 0.69 5.44 -19.26
C HIS A 158 -0.79 5.10 -19.08
N LEU A 159 -1.18 4.27 -18.09
CA LEU A 159 -2.57 3.90 -17.93
C LEU A 159 -3.42 5.09 -17.50
N PRO A 160 -4.71 5.10 -17.87
CA PRO A 160 -5.65 6.11 -17.40
C PRO A 160 -5.75 6.08 -15.87
N GLN A 161 -5.36 7.17 -15.21
CA GLN A 161 -5.53 7.34 -13.77
C GLN A 161 -6.76 8.20 -13.51
N ILE A 162 -7.82 7.59 -13.00
CA ILE A 162 -9.09 8.28 -12.79
C ILE A 162 -9.13 8.89 -11.39
N ASP A 163 -9.10 10.22 -11.29
CA ASP A 163 -9.18 10.94 -10.02
C ASP A 163 -10.45 11.81 -9.93
N VAL A 164 -10.79 12.27 -8.72
CA VAL A 164 -11.93 13.13 -8.40
C VAL A 164 -11.45 14.56 -8.14
N ASP A 165 -11.94 15.51 -8.94
CA ASP A 165 -11.57 16.94 -8.93
C ASP A 165 -12.67 17.84 -8.33
N GLY A 166 -13.80 17.28 -7.87
CA GLY A 166 -14.84 18.10 -7.23
C GLY A 166 -16.04 17.31 -6.73
N LEU A 167 -16.69 17.87 -5.71
CA LEU A 167 -17.99 17.41 -5.21
C LEU A 167 -18.98 18.56 -5.10
N ILE A 168 -20.20 18.32 -5.60
CA ILE A 168 -21.37 19.16 -5.30
C ILE A 168 -22.45 18.25 -4.69
N ALA A 169 -22.66 18.37 -3.38
CA ALA A 169 -23.83 17.78 -2.71
C ALA A 169 -25.02 18.72 -2.93
N GLY A 170 -25.96 18.31 -3.80
CA GLY A 170 -27.15 19.10 -4.12
C GLY A 170 -28.25 18.94 -3.06
N SER A 171 -29.13 19.93 -2.93
CA SER A 171 -30.33 19.88 -2.08
C SER A 171 -31.35 18.79 -2.46
N ASN A 172 -31.15 18.12 -3.60
CA ASN A 172 -32.13 17.23 -4.24
C ASN A 172 -31.81 15.74 -4.07
N GLN A 173 -31.09 15.34 -3.01
CA GLN A 173 -30.68 13.94 -2.72
C GLN A 173 -29.75 13.30 -3.78
N GLU A 174 -29.22 14.12 -4.70
CA GLU A 174 -28.26 13.70 -5.70
C GLU A 174 -26.87 14.22 -5.32
N THR A 175 -25.91 13.30 -5.23
CA THR A 175 -24.49 13.60 -5.02
C THR A 175 -23.80 13.59 -6.37
N ARG A 176 -23.04 14.65 -6.68
CA ARG A 176 -22.33 14.79 -7.96
C ARG A 176 -20.83 14.86 -7.75
N PHE A 177 -20.09 14.06 -8.50
CA PHE A 177 -18.63 14.08 -8.53
C PHE A 177 -18.17 14.55 -9.89
N THR A 178 -17.04 15.24 -9.95
CA THR A 178 -16.31 15.43 -11.20
C THR A 178 -15.09 14.54 -11.18
N ILE A 179 -15.00 13.62 -12.13
CA ILE A 179 -13.80 12.81 -12.34
C ILE A 179 -12.96 13.38 -13.47
N ILE A 180 -11.68 13.06 -13.47
CA ILE A 180 -10.72 13.41 -14.50
C ILE A 180 -9.81 12.20 -14.78
N ASN A 181 -9.52 11.95 -16.05
CA ASN A 181 -8.44 11.05 -16.43
C ASN A 181 -7.11 11.82 -16.40
N THR A 182 -6.29 11.56 -15.39
CA THR A 182 -4.97 12.16 -15.21
C THR A 182 -3.85 11.42 -15.94
N GLY A 183 -4.14 10.26 -16.54
CA GLY A 183 -3.19 9.50 -17.34
C GLY A 183 -3.11 9.95 -18.80
N ASP A 184 -2.19 9.34 -19.54
CA ASP A 184 -1.84 9.73 -20.92
C ASP A 184 -2.62 9.00 -22.02
N VAL A 185 -3.38 7.95 -21.66
CA VAL A 185 -4.20 7.19 -22.61
C VAL A 185 -5.68 7.21 -22.24
N PRO A 186 -6.61 6.95 -23.19
CA PRO A 186 -8.04 6.91 -22.88
C PRO A 186 -8.44 5.74 -21.98
N ALA A 187 -9.33 6.00 -21.02
CA ALA A 187 -10.07 4.96 -20.30
C ALA A 187 -11.33 4.61 -21.09
N ILE A 188 -11.50 3.34 -21.43
CA ILE A 188 -12.59 2.84 -22.29
C ILE A 188 -13.50 1.96 -21.45
N GLU A 189 -14.80 1.89 -21.80
CA GLU A 189 -15.78 1.02 -21.10
C GLU A 189 -15.78 1.24 -19.57
N CYS A 190 -15.68 2.50 -19.15
CA CYS A 190 -15.62 2.88 -17.74
C CYS A 190 -16.93 2.54 -17.02
N SER A 191 -16.79 1.88 -15.88
CA SER A 191 -17.87 1.64 -14.92
C SER A 191 -17.43 2.12 -13.53
N TRP A 192 -18.38 2.46 -12.69
CA TRP A 192 -18.06 2.98 -11.36
C TRP A 192 -19.20 2.75 -10.38
N GLU A 193 -18.81 2.68 -9.12
CA GLU A 193 -19.73 2.59 -7.99
C GLU A 193 -19.13 3.22 -6.74
N ILE A 194 -20.00 3.58 -5.81
CA ILE A 194 -19.60 3.96 -4.47
C ILE A 194 -19.68 2.74 -3.57
N LYS A 195 -18.58 2.43 -2.89
CA LYS A 195 -18.48 1.38 -1.86
C LYS A 195 -18.28 2.02 -0.49
N GLY A 196 -18.75 1.36 0.56
CA GLY A 196 -18.49 1.75 1.94
C GLY A 196 -18.47 0.55 2.87
N PHE A 197 -17.80 0.67 4.02
CA PHE A 197 -17.65 -0.45 4.96
C PHE A 197 -18.99 -0.91 5.57
N ALA A 198 -19.42 -2.13 5.24
CA ALA A 198 -20.76 -2.67 5.54
C ALA A 198 -21.91 -1.95 4.81
N TRP A 199 -21.63 -1.45 3.60
CA TRP A 199 -22.60 -0.86 2.68
C TRP A 199 -22.62 -1.67 1.38
N GLY A 200 -23.80 -1.76 0.77
CA GLY A 200 -23.91 -2.27 -0.60
C GLY A 200 -23.24 -1.33 -1.58
N SER A 201 -22.89 -1.84 -2.76
CA SER A 201 -22.44 -1.02 -3.88
C SER A 201 -23.59 -0.17 -4.42
N TYR A 202 -23.37 1.13 -4.56
CA TYR A 202 -24.32 2.03 -5.20
C TYR A 202 -23.85 2.34 -6.62
N PRO A 203 -24.52 1.81 -7.65
CA PRO A 203 -24.17 2.10 -9.03
C PRO A 203 -24.57 3.53 -9.36
N GLY A 204 -23.67 4.27 -9.98
CA GLY A 204 -23.93 5.64 -10.40
C GLY A 204 -24.24 5.81 -11.88
N GLN A 205 -24.40 7.06 -12.32
CA GLN A 205 -24.65 7.49 -13.68
C GLN A 205 -23.61 8.53 -14.14
N PRO A 206 -23.16 8.52 -15.40
CA PRO A 206 -23.52 7.57 -16.45
C PRO A 206 -22.91 6.19 -16.21
N LYS A 207 -23.57 5.16 -16.75
CA LYS A 207 -23.00 3.82 -16.91
C LYS A 207 -22.28 3.75 -18.26
N ASN A 208 -21.12 3.08 -18.31
CA ASN A 208 -20.39 2.75 -19.53
C ASN A 208 -20.04 3.98 -20.38
N PHE A 209 -18.91 4.61 -20.10
CA PHE A 209 -18.42 5.75 -20.88
C PHE A 209 -16.93 5.64 -21.17
N THR A 210 -16.42 6.50 -22.04
CA THR A 210 -14.99 6.64 -22.31
C THR A 210 -14.54 7.99 -21.74
N LEU A 211 -13.32 8.04 -21.22
CA LEU A 211 -12.70 9.25 -20.70
C LEU A 211 -11.33 9.45 -21.35
N ALA A 212 -11.22 10.46 -22.23
CA ALA A 212 -9.97 10.83 -22.87
C ALA A 212 -8.99 11.46 -21.84
N PRO A 213 -7.67 11.49 -22.12
CA PRO A 213 -6.70 12.17 -21.28
C PRO A 213 -7.14 13.60 -20.96
N GLN A 214 -7.05 13.98 -19.69
CA GLN A 214 -7.47 15.28 -19.14
C GLN A 214 -8.96 15.63 -19.31
N GLU A 215 -9.78 14.71 -19.84
CA GLU A 215 -11.22 14.91 -19.94
C GLU A 215 -11.83 14.84 -18.54
N LYS A 216 -12.71 15.82 -18.24
CA LYS A 216 -13.51 15.83 -17.03
C LYS A 216 -14.90 15.28 -17.32
N LYS A 217 -15.41 14.44 -16.43
CA LYS A 217 -16.77 13.90 -16.51
C LYS A 217 -17.52 14.11 -15.20
N GLU A 218 -18.77 14.54 -15.31
CA GLU A 218 -19.67 14.56 -14.17
C GLU A 218 -20.29 13.17 -13.95
N LEU A 219 -20.14 12.68 -12.73
CA LEU A 219 -20.74 11.48 -12.19
C LEU A 219 -21.85 11.86 -11.23
N ARG A 220 -22.93 11.10 -11.21
CA ARG A 220 -24.12 11.37 -10.41
C ARG A 220 -24.58 10.10 -9.72
N ILE A 221 -24.95 10.23 -8.46
CA ILE A 221 -25.53 9.14 -7.70
C ILE A 221 -26.69 9.64 -6.84
N ALA A 222 -27.81 8.92 -6.93
CA ALA A 222 -28.92 9.12 -6.02
C ALA A 222 -28.59 8.34 -4.74
N MET A 223 -28.18 9.06 -3.69
CA MET A 223 -28.01 8.46 -2.38
C MET A 223 -29.39 8.44 -1.73
N GLU A 224 -30.02 7.26 -1.69
CA GLU A 224 -31.35 7.10 -1.11
C GLU A 224 -31.39 7.56 0.35
N HIS A 225 -32.59 7.91 0.85
CA HIS A 225 -32.81 8.35 2.23
C HIS A 225 -32.17 7.44 3.30
N ASP A 226 -32.03 6.15 3.04
CA ASP A 226 -31.43 5.19 3.98
C ASP A 226 -29.91 5.37 4.13
N PHE A 227 -29.24 5.96 3.12
CA PHE A 227 -27.84 6.38 3.22
C PHE A 227 -27.63 7.40 4.35
N MET A 228 -28.64 8.24 4.57
CA MET A 228 -28.61 9.36 5.51
C MET A 228 -29.12 9.00 6.91
N LYS A 229 -29.88 7.89 7.04
CA LYS A 229 -30.42 7.41 8.33
C LYS A 229 -29.42 6.58 9.12
N LYS A 230 -28.37 6.07 8.49
CA LYS A 230 -27.31 5.33 9.18
C LYS A 230 -26.37 6.34 9.85
N ASN A 231 -26.43 6.39 11.18
CA ASN A 231 -25.74 7.37 12.02
C ASN A 231 -24.20 7.33 11.97
N GLN A 232 -23.57 6.42 11.21
CA GLN A 232 -22.12 6.38 11.08
C GLN A 232 -21.67 5.77 9.75
N ILE A 233 -21.24 6.62 8.81
CA ILE A 233 -20.48 6.17 7.63
C ILE A 233 -19.00 6.11 8.06
N ARG A 234 -18.44 4.89 8.17
CA ARG A 234 -17.05 4.71 8.62
C ARG A 234 -16.02 4.91 7.51
N GLU A 235 -16.38 4.54 6.29
CA GLU A 235 -15.56 4.71 5.09
C GLU A 235 -16.46 4.79 3.87
N LEU A 236 -16.05 5.61 2.91
CA LEU A 236 -16.66 5.70 1.59
C LEU A 236 -15.54 5.80 0.56
N ARG A 237 -15.67 5.06 -0.54
CA ARG A 237 -14.72 5.09 -1.65
C ARG A 237 -15.43 5.03 -2.99
N LEU A 238 -14.86 5.71 -3.98
CA LEU A 238 -15.20 5.53 -5.39
C LEU A 238 -14.39 4.34 -5.88
N HIS A 239 -15.07 3.31 -6.38
CA HIS A 239 -14.45 2.20 -7.08
C HIS A 239 -14.70 2.38 -8.57
N PHE A 240 -13.64 2.38 -9.37
CA PHE A 240 -13.70 2.68 -10.78
C PHE A 240 -13.03 1.57 -11.58
N GLU A 241 -13.77 0.92 -12.48
CA GLU A 241 -13.23 -0.10 -13.39
C GLU A 241 -13.21 0.46 -14.81
N PHE A 242 -12.18 0.11 -15.58
CA PHE A 242 -12.07 0.54 -16.97
C PHE A 242 -11.20 -0.42 -17.77
N ARG A 243 -11.23 -0.23 -19.09
CA ARG A 243 -10.46 -0.97 -20.07
C ARG A 243 -9.47 -0.03 -20.76
N ASN A 244 -8.24 -0.49 -20.99
CA ASN A 244 -7.28 0.28 -21.80
C ASN A 244 -7.49 0.04 -23.31
N GLY A 245 -6.75 0.77 -24.15
CA GLY A 245 -6.79 0.62 -25.62
C GLY A 245 -6.38 -0.77 -26.15
N LYS A 246 -5.67 -1.57 -25.34
CA LYS A 246 -5.29 -2.96 -25.67
C LYS A 246 -6.35 -3.98 -25.27
N GLY A 247 -7.39 -3.53 -24.56
CA GLY A 247 -8.49 -4.36 -24.14
C GLY A 247 -8.31 -5.05 -22.78
N SER A 248 -7.27 -4.72 -22.02
CA SER A 248 -7.05 -5.22 -20.66
C SER A 248 -7.88 -4.42 -19.65
N TRP A 249 -8.40 -5.10 -18.63
CA TRP A 249 -9.20 -4.48 -17.56
C TRP A 249 -8.34 -4.03 -16.39
N PHE A 250 -8.72 -2.91 -15.80
CA PHE A 250 -8.07 -2.29 -14.65
C PHE A 250 -9.12 -1.72 -13.71
N PHE A 251 -8.71 -1.46 -12.47
CA PHE A 251 -9.49 -0.66 -11.54
C PHE A 251 -8.61 0.34 -10.80
N SER A 252 -9.25 1.36 -10.23
CA SER A 252 -8.65 2.30 -9.28
C SER A 252 -9.68 2.65 -8.20
N GLU A 253 -9.21 3.09 -7.03
CA GLU A 253 -10.10 3.54 -5.97
C GLU A 253 -9.70 4.92 -5.43
N ARG A 254 -10.69 5.70 -5.00
CA ARG A 254 -10.48 6.97 -4.31
C ARG A 254 -11.23 6.97 -2.99
N LEU A 255 -10.51 7.15 -1.88
CA LEU A 255 -11.13 7.29 -0.57
C LEU A 255 -11.67 8.70 -0.37
N PHE A 256 -12.75 8.78 0.38
CA PHE A 256 -13.40 10.03 0.73
C PHE A 256 -13.35 10.28 2.23
N LYS A 257 -13.01 11.53 2.58
CA LYS A 257 -13.26 12.09 3.89
C LYS A 257 -14.72 12.52 4.00
N ILE A 258 -15.37 12.06 5.07
CA ILE A 258 -16.79 12.30 5.30
C ILE A 258 -16.94 13.14 6.57
N GLN A 259 -17.71 14.21 6.50
CA GLN A 259 -17.97 15.10 7.62
C GLN A 259 -19.46 15.32 7.76
N LEU A 260 -20.06 14.86 8.86
CA LEU A 260 -21.44 15.21 9.19
C LEU A 260 -21.51 16.72 9.43
N VAL A 261 -22.38 17.42 8.72
CA VAL A 261 -22.53 18.86 8.92
C VAL A 261 -23.17 19.16 10.28
N PRO A 262 -22.96 20.36 10.86
CA PRO A 262 -23.45 20.66 12.21
C PRO A 262 -24.96 20.48 12.41
N SER A 263 -25.77 20.68 11.37
CA SER A 263 -27.23 20.46 11.43
C SER A 263 -27.63 19.00 11.46
N GLN A 264 -26.69 18.07 11.29
CA GLN A 264 -26.90 16.62 11.15
C GLN A 264 -27.80 16.21 9.99
N ALA A 265 -28.14 17.15 9.10
CA ALA A 265 -29.05 16.90 7.99
C ALA A 265 -28.35 16.18 6.82
N PHE A 266 -27.02 16.32 6.68
CA PHE A 266 -26.26 15.69 5.61
C PHE A 266 -24.76 15.56 5.87
N TYR A 267 -24.09 14.76 5.04
CA TYR A 267 -22.64 14.64 5.04
C TYR A 267 -22.03 15.51 3.94
N ARG A 268 -20.95 16.22 4.28
CA ARG A 268 -19.98 16.72 3.30
C ARG A 268 -19.01 15.58 2.99
N ILE A 269 -18.79 15.31 1.72
CA ILE A 269 -17.85 14.31 1.24
C ILE A 269 -16.72 15.09 0.56
N HIS A 270 -15.48 14.71 0.77
CA HIS A 270 -14.33 15.34 0.11
C HIS A 270 -13.34 14.25 -0.28
N PRO A 271 -12.69 14.32 -1.45
CA PRO A 271 -11.55 13.45 -1.72
C PRO A 271 -10.51 13.68 -0.62
N GLU A 272 -10.02 12.59 -0.02
CA GLU A 272 -8.95 12.68 0.96
C GLU A 272 -7.61 12.84 0.24
N PRO A 273 -6.84 13.94 0.46
CA PRO A 273 -5.60 14.17 -0.24
C PRO A 273 -4.60 13.04 0.02
N GLY A 274 -4.12 12.40 -1.05
CA GLY A 274 -3.13 11.30 -0.95
C GLY A 274 -3.73 9.90 -0.86
N ASP A 275 -5.04 9.75 -0.63
CA ASP A 275 -5.68 8.43 -0.50
C ASP A 275 -6.29 7.95 -1.83
N TYR A 276 -5.41 7.79 -2.81
CA TYR A 276 -5.70 7.16 -4.10
C TYR A 276 -5.09 5.77 -4.15
N ILE A 277 -5.90 4.76 -4.45
CA ILE A 277 -5.37 3.44 -4.81
C ILE A 277 -5.03 3.49 -6.30
N ALA A 278 -3.73 3.34 -6.58
CA ALA A 278 -3.19 3.33 -7.93
C ALA A 278 -3.92 2.32 -8.83
N VAL A 279 -3.85 2.57 -10.14
CA VAL A 279 -4.42 1.68 -11.15
C VAL A 279 -3.82 0.28 -10.98
N GLN A 280 -4.68 -0.72 -10.85
CA GLN A 280 -4.30 -2.11 -10.71
C GLN A 280 -4.97 -2.95 -11.81
N PRO A 281 -4.28 -3.98 -12.36
CA PRO A 281 -4.88 -4.93 -13.27
C PRO A 281 -6.10 -5.60 -12.63
N LEU A 282 -7.26 -5.50 -13.27
CA LEU A 282 -8.48 -6.14 -12.79
C LEU A 282 -8.49 -7.58 -13.31
N THR A 283 -8.09 -8.50 -12.44
CA THR A 283 -8.20 -9.93 -12.72
C THR A 283 -9.54 -10.43 -12.19
N LYS A 284 -10.42 -10.87 -13.09
CA LYS A 284 -11.76 -11.32 -12.71
C LYS A 284 -11.73 -12.70 -12.05
N PHE A 285 -12.24 -12.75 -10.83
CA PHE A 285 -12.64 -13.97 -10.13
C PHE A 285 -14.04 -13.75 -9.55
N THR A 286 -14.73 -14.83 -9.19
CA THR A 286 -16.02 -14.75 -8.49
C THR A 286 -15.90 -15.41 -7.14
N ILE A 287 -16.36 -14.74 -6.08
CA ILE A 287 -16.64 -15.42 -4.82
C ILE A 287 -18.02 -16.03 -4.95
N ASP A 288 -18.07 -17.35 -4.93
CA ASP A 288 -19.29 -18.12 -5.16
C ASP A 288 -20.06 -18.32 -3.85
N GLU A 289 -19.33 -18.51 -2.73
CA GLU A 289 -19.91 -18.82 -1.43
C GLU A 289 -18.97 -18.40 -0.29
N ILE A 290 -19.54 -17.91 0.80
CA ILE A 290 -18.85 -17.62 2.06
C ILE A 290 -19.62 -18.31 3.19
N GLU A 291 -19.00 -19.29 3.82
CA GLU A 291 -19.62 -20.09 4.89
C GLU A 291 -18.80 -19.98 6.18
N SER A 292 -19.44 -19.52 7.26
CA SER A 292 -18.82 -19.56 8.59
C SER A 292 -18.97 -20.95 9.19
N ARG A 293 -17.85 -21.57 9.56
CA ARG A 293 -17.83 -22.87 10.23
C ARG A 293 -17.97 -22.69 11.74
N PRO A 294 -18.52 -23.70 12.45
CA PRO A 294 -18.51 -23.71 13.90
C PRO A 294 -17.09 -23.50 14.44
N PRO A 295 -16.89 -22.67 15.47
CA PRO A 295 -15.56 -22.39 15.99
C PRO A 295 -14.93 -23.67 16.54
N THR A 296 -13.74 -24.00 16.02
CA THR A 296 -12.89 -25.08 16.53
C THR A 296 -11.70 -24.45 17.27
N GLY A 297 -11.79 -24.42 18.60
CA GLY A 297 -10.78 -23.78 19.44
C GLY A 297 -10.94 -22.26 19.54
N LEU A 298 -9.82 -21.52 19.48
CA LEU A 298 -9.79 -20.06 19.70
C LEU A 298 -10.05 -19.24 18.44
N ASN A 299 -10.19 -19.88 17.28
CA ASN A 299 -10.39 -19.22 16.00
C ASN A 299 -11.78 -19.55 15.43
N VAL A 300 -12.39 -18.55 14.82
CA VAL A 300 -13.54 -18.69 13.94
C VAL A 300 -13.00 -18.90 12.53
N THR A 301 -13.48 -19.96 11.85
CA THR A 301 -13.06 -20.28 10.49
C THR A 301 -14.18 -19.95 9.52
N THR A 302 -13.86 -19.18 8.49
CA THR A 302 -14.75 -18.89 7.36
C THR A 302 -14.17 -19.50 6.10
N SER A 303 -14.94 -20.36 5.44
CA SER A 303 -14.59 -20.98 4.17
C SER A 303 -15.10 -20.09 3.04
N VAL A 304 -14.20 -19.68 2.14
CA VAL A 304 -14.54 -18.90 0.95
C VAL A 304 -14.31 -19.78 -0.26
N LYS A 305 -15.38 -20.03 -1.02
CA LYS A 305 -15.33 -20.69 -2.32
C LYS A 305 -15.27 -19.64 -3.41
N TYR A 306 -14.30 -19.77 -4.30
CA TYR A 306 -14.15 -18.83 -5.41
C TYR A 306 -13.80 -19.53 -6.71
N THR A 307 -14.20 -18.94 -7.83
CA THR A 307 -13.86 -19.41 -9.16
C THR A 307 -12.89 -18.45 -9.82
N PHE A 308 -11.74 -18.99 -10.23
CA PHE A 308 -10.70 -18.28 -10.98
C PHE A 308 -10.27 -19.13 -12.17
N GLN A 309 -10.22 -18.55 -13.37
CA GLN A 309 -9.90 -19.29 -14.61
C GLN A 309 -10.76 -20.55 -14.85
N LYS A 310 -12.04 -20.50 -14.45
CA LYS A 310 -13.00 -21.62 -14.51
C LYS A 310 -12.66 -22.80 -13.58
N GLU A 311 -11.69 -22.64 -12.69
CA GLU A 311 -11.39 -23.58 -11.62
C GLU A 311 -12.01 -23.09 -10.32
N THR A 312 -12.67 -24.00 -9.61
CA THR A 312 -13.14 -23.73 -8.24
C THR A 312 -12.00 -23.97 -7.26
N ARG A 313 -11.78 -22.99 -6.38
CA ARG A 313 -10.77 -22.99 -5.34
C ARG A 313 -11.38 -22.59 -4.00
N TYR A 314 -10.63 -22.81 -2.92
CA TYR A 314 -11.08 -22.55 -1.56
C TYR A 314 -10.01 -21.75 -0.81
N LEU A 315 -10.47 -20.85 0.06
CA LEU A 315 -9.65 -20.10 1.00
C LEU A 315 -10.29 -20.18 2.38
N GLU A 316 -9.56 -20.68 3.37
CA GLU A 316 -9.99 -20.64 4.77
C GLU A 316 -9.44 -19.40 5.47
N ILE A 317 -10.33 -18.50 5.88
CA ILE A 317 -9.99 -17.35 6.71
C ILE A 317 -10.21 -17.72 8.17
N GLN A 318 -9.14 -17.72 8.97
CA GLN A 318 -9.20 -17.99 10.40
C GLN A 318 -8.97 -16.71 11.19
N VAL A 319 -9.99 -16.22 11.87
CA VAL A 319 -9.90 -15.03 12.72
C VAL A 319 -9.99 -15.42 14.19
N SER A 320 -9.09 -14.90 15.03
CA SER A 320 -9.20 -15.12 16.47
C SER A 320 -10.54 -14.65 17.00
N ARG A 321 -11.18 -15.46 17.86
CA ARG A 321 -12.45 -15.11 18.50
C ARG A 321 -12.33 -13.84 19.34
N THR A 322 -11.20 -13.64 20.00
CA THR A 322 -10.89 -12.41 20.75
C THR A 322 -10.91 -11.18 19.83
N LEU A 323 -10.41 -11.33 18.59
CA LEU A 323 -10.44 -10.26 17.61
C LEU A 323 -11.87 -9.95 17.17
N GLN A 324 -12.64 -10.98 16.83
CA GLN A 324 -14.00 -10.81 16.35
C GLN A 324 -14.95 -10.24 17.42
N GLU A 325 -15.01 -10.87 18.60
CA GLU A 325 -15.97 -10.53 19.66
C GLU A 325 -15.49 -9.37 20.54
N GLY A 326 -14.19 -9.32 20.84
CA GLY A 326 -13.64 -8.36 21.80
C GLY A 326 -13.23 -7.04 21.17
N ILE A 327 -12.64 -7.11 19.97
CA ILE A 327 -11.87 -6.01 19.37
C ILE A 327 -12.63 -5.34 18.23
N TRP A 328 -12.96 -6.08 17.17
CA TRP A 328 -13.71 -5.55 16.03
C TRP A 328 -15.10 -5.09 16.46
N ARG A 329 -15.76 -5.88 17.31
CA ARG A 329 -17.12 -5.61 17.83
C ARG A 329 -18.11 -5.28 16.71
N PHE A 330 -17.90 -5.88 15.55
CA PHE A 330 -18.75 -5.75 14.40
C PHE A 330 -20.07 -6.48 14.64
N SER A 331 -21.16 -5.93 14.10
CA SER A 331 -22.40 -6.69 13.92
C SER A 331 -22.15 -7.89 13.00
N THR A 332 -23.08 -8.85 12.98
CA THR A 332 -23.00 -10.00 12.06
C THR A 332 -22.86 -9.56 10.61
N ASP A 333 -23.59 -8.53 10.19
CA ASP A 333 -23.54 -8.00 8.82
C ASP A 333 -22.21 -7.31 8.53
N GLU A 334 -21.71 -6.50 9.46
CA GLU A 334 -20.40 -5.83 9.35
C GLU A 334 -19.27 -6.85 9.27
N LEU A 335 -19.37 -7.94 10.03
CA LEU A 335 -18.38 -9.01 10.01
C LEU A 335 -18.40 -9.77 8.68
N ASN A 336 -19.58 -10.13 8.18
CA ASN A 336 -19.70 -10.80 6.88
C ASN A 336 -19.12 -9.93 5.76
N TYR A 337 -19.35 -8.62 5.82
CA TYR A 337 -18.75 -7.67 4.90
C TYR A 337 -17.23 -7.63 5.03
N ALA A 338 -16.71 -7.48 6.26
CA ALA A 338 -15.28 -7.45 6.55
C ALA A 338 -14.58 -8.70 6.01
N LEU A 339 -15.14 -9.89 6.26
CA LEU A 339 -14.60 -11.16 5.80
C LEU A 339 -14.63 -11.28 4.28
N LYS A 340 -15.70 -10.83 3.63
CA LYS A 340 -15.78 -10.80 2.16
C LYS A 340 -14.69 -9.91 1.57
N GLU A 341 -14.52 -8.70 2.08
CA GLU A 341 -13.50 -7.77 1.57
C GLU A 341 -12.07 -8.29 1.81
N LEU A 342 -11.80 -8.89 2.98
CA LEU A 342 -10.52 -9.54 3.26
C LEU A 342 -10.27 -10.72 2.30
N ALA A 343 -11.30 -11.51 2.00
CA ALA A 343 -11.21 -12.59 1.03
C ALA A 343 -10.89 -12.08 -0.37
N GLU A 344 -11.60 -11.05 -0.84
CA GLU A 344 -11.37 -10.45 -2.15
C GLU A 344 -9.92 -9.96 -2.29
N ARG A 345 -9.42 -9.22 -1.29
CA ARG A 345 -8.04 -8.72 -1.28
C ARG A 345 -7.01 -9.83 -1.24
N LYS A 346 -7.21 -10.84 -0.38
CA LYS A 346 -6.27 -11.96 -0.27
C LYS A 346 -6.26 -12.79 -1.56
N ILE A 347 -7.41 -13.09 -2.14
CA ILE A 347 -7.51 -13.81 -3.44
C ILE A 347 -6.82 -12.99 -4.54
N PHE A 348 -7.06 -11.69 -4.59
CA PHE A 348 -6.40 -10.82 -5.55
C PHE A 348 -4.87 -10.82 -5.37
N GLN A 349 -4.37 -10.74 -4.13
CA GLN A 349 -2.96 -10.83 -3.81
C GLN A 349 -2.35 -12.18 -4.27
N MET A 350 -3.03 -13.31 -4.02
CA MET A 350 -2.58 -14.64 -4.44
C MET A 350 -2.52 -14.76 -5.96
N ILE A 351 -3.55 -14.28 -6.66
CA ILE A 351 -3.58 -14.24 -8.13
C ILE A 351 -2.43 -13.40 -8.68
N ARG A 352 -2.17 -12.24 -8.08
CA ARG A 352 -1.12 -11.31 -8.51
C ARG A 352 0.28 -11.88 -8.29
N THR A 353 0.51 -12.55 -7.18
CA THR A 353 1.82 -13.11 -6.80
C THR A 353 2.07 -14.50 -7.39
N GLY A 354 1.00 -15.19 -7.80
CA GLY A 354 1.05 -16.60 -8.19
C GLY A 354 1.20 -17.56 -7.01
N ASP A 355 1.18 -17.04 -5.78
CA ASP A 355 1.33 -17.82 -4.55
C ASP A 355 -0.05 -18.10 -3.95
N PHE A 356 -0.54 -19.32 -4.16
CA PHE A 356 -1.87 -19.74 -3.72
C PHE A 356 -1.78 -20.44 -2.37
N GLU A 357 -2.39 -19.83 -1.37
CA GLU A 357 -2.54 -20.37 -0.03
C GLU A 357 -4.00 -20.79 0.20
N ASP A 358 -4.21 -21.98 0.75
CA ASP A 358 -5.55 -22.45 1.11
C ASP A 358 -6.01 -21.85 2.46
N LYS A 359 -5.13 -21.14 3.16
CA LYS A 359 -5.35 -20.70 4.54
C LYS A 359 -4.77 -19.32 4.83
N PHE A 360 -5.62 -18.41 5.30
CA PHE A 360 -5.26 -17.07 5.77
C PHE A 360 -5.59 -16.92 7.25
N VAL A 361 -4.56 -16.78 8.09
CA VAL A 361 -4.73 -16.73 9.55
C VAL A 361 -4.52 -15.31 10.08
N VAL A 362 -5.55 -14.77 10.71
CA VAL A 362 -5.59 -13.44 11.31
C VAL A 362 -5.50 -13.58 12.84
N ASN A 363 -4.27 -13.49 13.33
CA ASN A 363 -3.94 -13.64 14.76
C ASN A 363 -3.44 -12.35 15.43
N SER A 364 -3.38 -11.23 14.71
CA SER A 364 -2.71 -10.02 15.21
C SER A 364 -3.45 -9.37 16.38
N TYR A 365 -2.82 -9.41 17.55
CA TYR A 365 -3.17 -8.53 18.68
C TYR A 365 -3.02 -7.08 18.25
N LEU A 366 -3.98 -6.24 18.66
CA LEU A 366 -3.96 -4.81 18.37
C LEU A 366 -2.70 -4.13 18.87
N LYS A 367 -2.24 -3.14 18.11
CA LYS A 367 -1.32 -2.13 18.62
C LYS A 367 -2.06 -1.28 19.66
N PRO A 368 -1.40 -0.82 20.74
CA PRO A 368 -2.01 0.08 21.72
C PRO A 368 -2.59 1.38 21.12
N THR A 369 -2.21 1.72 19.89
CA THR A 369 -2.57 2.94 19.17
C THR A 369 -3.92 2.87 18.45
N GLN A 370 -4.61 1.74 18.47
CA GLN A 370 -5.90 1.57 17.80
C GLN A 370 -7.03 1.88 18.78
N GLU A 371 -7.84 2.89 18.47
CA GLU A 371 -8.95 3.35 19.31
C GLU A 371 -10.23 2.57 19.03
N THR A 372 -10.35 1.96 17.84
CA THR A 372 -11.55 1.22 17.43
C THR A 372 -11.26 -0.10 16.72
N GLY A 373 -12.23 -1.01 16.78
CA GLY A 373 -12.22 -2.25 16.01
C GLY A 373 -12.22 -2.05 14.49
N PHE A 374 -12.73 -0.90 14.01
CA PHE A 374 -12.69 -0.55 12.60
C PHE A 374 -11.27 -0.16 12.14
N GLU A 375 -10.52 0.60 12.94
CA GLU A 375 -9.11 0.93 12.63
C GLU A 375 -8.24 -0.32 12.58
N ALA A 376 -8.48 -1.25 13.50
CA ALA A 376 -7.83 -2.56 13.50
C ALA A 376 -8.05 -3.33 12.21
N TYR A 377 -9.32 -3.43 11.81
CA TYR A 377 -9.73 -4.05 10.57
C TYR A 377 -9.12 -3.34 9.36
N LYS A 378 -9.16 -2.00 9.34
CA LYS A 378 -8.63 -1.16 8.26
C LYS A 378 -7.14 -1.42 8.07
N GLU A 379 -6.36 -1.43 9.15
CA GLU A 379 -4.92 -1.71 9.07
C GLU A 379 -4.62 -3.12 8.57
N LEU A 380 -5.37 -4.14 9.04
CA LEU A 380 -5.24 -5.50 8.51
C LEU A 380 -5.57 -5.54 7.02
N ARG A 381 -6.70 -4.97 6.62
CA ARG A 381 -7.17 -4.92 5.24
C ARG A 381 -6.16 -4.24 4.32
N ASP A 382 -5.58 -3.13 4.76
CA ASP A 382 -4.63 -2.33 3.98
C ASP A 382 -3.22 -2.97 3.94
N SER A 383 -2.96 -3.96 4.80
CA SER A 383 -1.71 -4.73 4.80
C SER A 383 -1.68 -5.91 3.81
N ILE A 384 -2.83 -6.27 3.23
CA ILE A 384 -2.99 -7.34 2.22
C ILE A 384 -2.86 -6.71 0.84
#